data_AF-A0A9E6R9X5-F1
#
_entry.id   AF-A0A9E6R9X5-F1
#
_cell.length_a   1.000
_cell.length_b   1.000
_cell.length_c   1.000
_cell.angle_alpha   90.00
_cell.angle_beta   90.00
_cell.angle_gamma   90.00
#
_symmetry.space_group_name_H-M   'P 1'
#
loop_
_entity.id
_entity.type
_entity.pdbx_description
1 polymer ?
#
loop_
_entity_poly.entity_id
_entity_poly.type
_entity_poly.pdbx_seq_one_letter_code
_entity_poly.pdbx_strand_id
1 'polypeptide(L)'
;MASFLKRLFGKEPGAPIDAPPVLDHASTLERARNELALKTGFANQLFQLGDRAWAVDLEKGEIVFTSDDGMKATAPVQVIGTLDREKQTWMWGWDHPSVPAPCAIDAGLARDFGEKRGLAQFTTRVIPCDEQTAWDFAALAMHLSGGEGAYRGPAGPTLVYMTFGTVTLSADQPRPLRQEKDFSAGLEPVDAPDVIAHVHRYCEEIHAIERAHNALPEELQPDRFKAAIDAQQPVYERYWRRDDDYWRPCSIASHSEMDLSATTNWRTFSRGPGRYRVTYTYARAGLESPRAYDVDRFDDGLRIIDSLF
;
A
#
# COMPACT_ATOMS: atom_id res chain seq x y z
N MET A 1 -28.04 -29.34 -39.38
CA MET A 1 -26.83 -29.04 -38.59
C MET A 1 -25.85 -28.32 -39.50
N ALA A 2 -26.14 -27.11 -39.98
CA ALA A 2 -26.40 -25.86 -39.23
C ALA A 2 -25.16 -25.48 -38.38
N SER A 3 -24.34 -24.53 -38.82
CA SER A 3 -24.63 -23.07 -38.84
C SER A 3 -23.80 -22.30 -37.80
N PHE A 4 -22.90 -22.92 -37.03
CA PHE A 4 -22.30 -22.24 -35.88
C PHE A 4 -20.89 -21.64 -36.08
N LEU A 5 -20.14 -22.01 -37.13
CA LEU A 5 -18.72 -21.63 -37.25
C LEU A 5 -18.37 -20.63 -38.38
N LYS A 6 -19.37 -20.04 -39.06
CA LYS A 6 -19.15 -19.08 -40.16
C LYS A 6 -19.50 -17.61 -39.83
N ARG A 7 -19.83 -17.29 -38.58
CA ARG A 7 -20.26 -15.92 -38.18
C ARG A 7 -19.24 -15.09 -37.40
N LEU A 8 -18.02 -15.59 -37.16
CA LEU A 8 -17.03 -14.83 -36.38
C LEU A 8 -16.18 -13.85 -37.21
N PHE A 9 -16.09 -13.97 -38.53
CA PHE A 9 -15.39 -13.01 -39.37
C PHE A 9 -16.07 -12.83 -40.72
N GLY A 10 -17.06 -11.95 -40.76
CA GLY A 10 -17.67 -11.44 -41.99
C GLY A 10 -17.69 -9.91 -41.91
N LYS A 11 -16.64 -9.27 -42.41
CA LYS A 11 -16.61 -7.83 -42.63
C LYS A 11 -17.43 -7.56 -43.90
N GLU A 12 -18.67 -7.10 -43.75
CA GLU A 12 -19.37 -6.47 -44.87
C GLU A 12 -18.67 -5.12 -45.15
N PRO A 13 -18.23 -4.85 -46.39
CA PRO A 13 -17.66 -3.56 -46.74
C PRO A 13 -18.80 -2.56 -46.98
N GLY A 14 -18.94 -1.56 -46.11
CA GLY A 14 -19.67 -0.34 -46.45
C GLY A 14 -20.81 0.13 -45.53
N ALA A 15 -20.86 -0.25 -44.25
CA ALA A 15 -21.69 0.48 -43.29
C ALA A 15 -20.91 1.72 -42.79
N PRO A 16 -21.51 2.93 -42.73
CA PRO A 16 -20.91 4.04 -42.01
C PRO A 16 -20.58 3.55 -40.60
N ILE A 17 -19.36 3.80 -40.14
CA ILE A 17 -19.05 3.66 -38.72
C ILE A 17 -19.87 4.76 -38.05
N ASP A 18 -21.07 4.43 -37.60
CA ASP A 18 -21.85 5.34 -36.77
C ASP A 18 -20.96 5.77 -35.62
N ALA A 19 -20.83 7.09 -35.45
CA ALA A 19 -20.19 7.65 -34.29
C ALA A 19 -20.79 6.97 -33.05
N PRO A 20 -19.97 6.57 -32.06
CA PRO A 20 -20.48 5.91 -30.86
C PRO A 20 -21.67 6.72 -30.31
N PRO A 21 -22.77 6.05 -29.90
CA PRO A 21 -23.98 6.74 -29.49
C PRO A 21 -23.64 7.74 -28.38
N VAL A 22 -24.17 8.95 -28.50
CA VAL A 22 -24.06 9.96 -27.43
C VAL A 22 -24.77 9.39 -26.22
N LEU A 23 -23.98 8.91 -25.24
CA LEU A 23 -24.50 8.35 -24.00
C LEU A 23 -25.35 9.39 -23.27
N ASP A 24 -26.46 8.94 -22.69
CA ASP A 24 -27.23 9.78 -21.79
C ASP A 24 -26.42 10.08 -20.51
N HIS A 25 -26.93 10.96 -19.67
CA HIS A 25 -26.14 11.47 -18.54
C HIS A 25 -25.95 10.41 -17.46
N ALA A 26 -26.96 9.56 -17.25
CA ALA A 26 -26.91 8.50 -16.26
C ALA A 26 -25.85 7.47 -16.64
N SER A 27 -25.83 7.03 -17.90
CA SER A 27 -24.82 6.10 -18.43
C SER A 27 -23.42 6.71 -18.48
N THR A 28 -23.29 8.02 -18.72
CA THR A 28 -21.99 8.72 -18.62
C THR A 28 -21.47 8.71 -17.18
N LEU A 29 -22.33 9.00 -16.21
CA LEU A 29 -21.94 9.05 -14.81
C LEU A 29 -21.61 7.66 -14.26
N GLU A 30 -22.36 6.63 -14.66
CA GLU A 30 -22.05 5.24 -14.33
C GLU A 30 -20.69 4.81 -14.88
N ARG A 31 -20.39 5.14 -16.14
CA ARG A 31 -19.07 4.91 -16.73
C ARG A 31 -17.97 5.61 -15.94
N ALA A 32 -18.19 6.88 -15.60
CA ALA A 32 -17.25 7.68 -14.84
C ALA A 32 -16.97 7.08 -13.45
N ARG A 33 -17.98 6.61 -12.73
CA ARG A 33 -17.82 5.92 -11.42
C ARG A 33 -16.99 4.65 -11.54
N ASN A 34 -17.30 3.81 -12.53
CA ASN A 34 -16.58 2.56 -12.77
C ASN A 34 -15.12 2.82 -13.11
N GLU A 35 -14.87 3.81 -13.97
CA GLU A 35 -13.50 4.22 -14.32
C GLU A 35 -12.75 4.76 -13.11
N LEU A 36 -13.39 5.62 -12.31
CA LEU A 36 -12.79 6.18 -11.10
C LEU A 36 -12.40 5.08 -10.12
N ALA A 37 -13.28 4.10 -9.88
CA ALA A 37 -13.04 3.00 -8.96
C ALA A 37 -11.85 2.14 -9.41
N LEU A 38 -11.75 1.84 -10.71
CA LEU A 38 -10.64 1.07 -11.28
C LEU A 38 -9.31 1.82 -11.16
N LYS A 39 -9.28 3.07 -11.65
CA LYS A 39 -8.06 3.88 -11.69
C LYS A 39 -7.54 4.22 -10.29
N THR A 40 -8.42 4.68 -9.41
CA THR A 40 -8.07 5.01 -8.03
C THR A 40 -7.67 3.77 -7.24
N GLY A 41 -8.38 2.64 -7.44
CA GLY A 41 -8.03 1.36 -6.82
C GLY A 41 -6.64 0.87 -7.24
N PHE A 42 -6.32 0.96 -8.53
CA PHE A 42 -5.00 0.60 -9.06
C PHE A 42 -3.89 1.51 -8.52
N ALA A 43 -4.10 2.83 -8.53
CA ALA A 43 -3.16 3.78 -7.97
C ALA A 43 -2.94 3.55 -6.47
N ASN A 44 -4.00 3.26 -5.72
CA ASN A 44 -3.88 2.93 -4.30
C ASN A 44 -3.13 1.63 -4.06
N GLN A 45 -3.35 0.59 -4.87
CA GLN A 45 -2.63 -0.68 -4.72
C GLN A 45 -1.13 -0.55 -5.04
N LEU A 46 -0.78 0.21 -6.08
CA LEU A 46 0.62 0.39 -6.49
C LEU A 46 1.39 1.33 -5.57
N PHE A 47 0.75 2.41 -5.11
CA PHE A 47 1.43 3.50 -4.42
C PHE A 47 0.99 3.68 -2.96
N GLN A 48 0.06 2.86 -2.46
CA GLN A 48 -0.44 2.90 -1.07
C GLN A 48 -0.91 4.29 -0.65
N LEU A 49 -1.60 5.00 -1.56
CA LEU A 49 -1.96 6.41 -1.38
C LEU A 49 -2.85 6.65 -0.15
N GLY A 50 -3.69 5.66 0.22
CA GLY A 50 -4.62 5.73 1.35
C GLY A 50 -3.95 5.69 2.72
N ASP A 51 -2.74 5.14 2.82
CA ASP A 51 -2.00 5.01 4.08
C ASP A 51 -0.93 6.10 4.25
N ARG A 52 -0.85 7.05 3.31
CA ARG A 52 0.19 8.09 3.28
C ARG A 52 -0.32 9.43 3.77
N ALA A 53 0.56 10.17 4.44
CA ALA A 53 0.35 11.60 4.65
C ALA A 53 0.30 12.30 3.28
N TRP A 54 -0.64 13.22 3.10
CA TRP A 54 -0.80 13.93 1.84
C TRP A 54 -0.71 15.44 2.05
N ALA A 55 -0.20 16.13 1.05
CA ALA A 55 -0.16 17.59 0.97
C ALA A 55 -0.41 18.02 -0.47
N VAL A 56 -0.95 19.22 -0.65
CA VAL A 56 -1.20 19.81 -1.96
C VAL A 56 -0.49 21.16 -2.04
N ASP A 57 0.27 21.33 -3.10
CA ASP A 57 0.89 22.59 -3.50
C ASP A 57 0.11 23.15 -4.69
N LEU A 58 -0.81 24.07 -4.42
CA LEU A 58 -1.65 24.70 -5.46
C LEU A 58 -0.88 25.70 -6.33
N GLU A 59 0.30 26.16 -5.90
CA GLU A 59 1.16 26.99 -6.74
C GLU A 59 1.82 26.15 -7.83
N LYS A 60 2.25 24.93 -7.48
CA LYS A 60 2.79 23.95 -8.44
C LYS A 60 1.73 23.14 -9.17
N GLY A 61 0.53 23.07 -8.61
CA GLY A 61 -0.53 22.18 -9.10
C GLY A 61 -0.19 20.71 -8.89
N GLU A 62 0.37 20.37 -7.72
CA GLU A 62 0.79 19.02 -7.39
C GLU A 62 0.20 18.53 -6.07
N ILE A 63 -0.18 17.25 -6.02
CA ILE A 63 -0.42 16.50 -4.79
C ILE A 63 0.80 15.64 -4.49
N VAL A 64 1.18 15.58 -3.23
CA VAL A 64 2.32 14.81 -2.72
C VAL A 64 1.83 13.87 -1.64
N PHE A 65 2.08 12.58 -1.82
CA PHE A 65 1.86 11.53 -0.84
C PHE A 65 3.20 11.08 -0.27
N THR A 66 3.34 11.13 1.05
CA THR A 66 4.57 10.80 1.79
C THR A 66 4.31 9.59 2.67
N SER A 67 5.08 8.52 2.49
CA SER A 67 5.08 7.37 3.40
C SER A 67 5.91 7.62 4.65
N ASP A 68 5.74 6.77 5.65
CA ASP A 68 6.47 6.84 6.93
C ASP A 68 7.99 6.75 6.76
N ASP A 69 8.46 6.08 5.71
CA ASP A 69 9.87 5.98 5.35
C ASP A 69 10.40 7.20 4.54
N GLY A 70 9.55 8.19 4.29
CA GLY A 70 9.88 9.43 3.59
C GLY A 70 9.81 9.37 2.06
N MET A 71 9.44 8.24 1.45
CA MET A 71 9.25 8.16 0.01
C MET A 71 8.08 9.04 -0.44
N LYS A 72 8.29 9.81 -1.51
CA LYS A 72 7.28 10.71 -2.06
C LYS A 72 6.74 10.17 -3.38
N ALA A 73 5.42 10.12 -3.47
CA ALA A 73 4.69 9.98 -4.72
C ALA A 73 4.04 11.33 -5.05
N THR A 74 4.35 11.90 -6.20
CA THR A 74 3.81 13.19 -6.65
C THR A 74 2.96 13.01 -7.89
N ALA A 75 1.91 13.82 -8.04
CA ALA A 75 1.10 13.84 -9.25
C ALA A 75 0.55 15.25 -9.50
N PRO A 76 0.33 15.65 -10.77
CA PRO A 76 -0.46 16.83 -11.08
C PRO A 76 -1.84 16.72 -10.42
N VAL A 77 -2.35 17.79 -9.83
CA VAL A 77 -3.64 17.80 -9.11
C VAL A 77 -4.58 18.85 -9.67
N GLN A 78 -5.87 18.55 -9.67
CA GLN A 78 -6.93 19.50 -9.96
C GLN A 78 -8.00 19.43 -8.88
N VAL A 79 -8.41 20.56 -8.34
CA VAL A 79 -9.45 20.67 -7.33
C VAL A 79 -10.81 20.70 -8.02
N ILE A 80 -11.65 19.71 -7.71
CA ILE A 80 -13.00 19.61 -8.26
C ILE A 80 -13.97 20.43 -7.43
N GLY A 81 -13.84 20.38 -6.11
CA GLY A 81 -14.62 21.19 -5.19
C GLY A 81 -14.47 20.77 -3.73
N THR A 82 -15.21 21.45 -2.87
CA THR A 82 -15.20 21.24 -1.43
C THR A 82 -16.60 20.92 -0.92
N LEU A 83 -16.70 19.92 -0.04
CA LEU A 83 -17.92 19.49 0.63
C LEU A 83 -17.89 19.94 2.10
N ASP A 84 -18.82 20.82 2.48
CA ASP A 84 -19.12 21.12 3.88
C ASP A 84 -20.09 20.06 4.41
N ARG A 85 -19.59 19.13 5.24
CA ARG A 85 -20.40 18.01 5.75
C ARG A 85 -21.47 18.46 6.73
N GLU A 86 -21.26 19.56 7.44
CA GLU A 86 -22.23 20.07 8.42
C GLU A 86 -23.40 20.75 7.71
N LYS A 87 -23.10 21.55 6.69
CA LYS A 87 -24.12 22.26 5.90
C LYS A 87 -24.70 21.44 4.76
N GLN A 88 -24.08 20.30 4.43
CA GLN A 88 -24.43 19.47 3.27
C GLN A 88 -24.42 20.29 1.98
N THR A 89 -23.35 21.07 1.79
CA THR A 89 -23.17 21.90 0.60
C THR A 89 -21.86 21.62 -0.08
N TRP A 90 -21.89 21.66 -1.41
CA TRP A 90 -20.73 21.56 -2.28
C TRP A 90 -20.42 22.92 -2.92
N MET A 91 -19.16 23.32 -2.92
CA MET A 91 -18.66 24.47 -3.67
C MET A 91 -17.71 24.00 -4.76
N TRP A 92 -17.99 24.39 -6.00
CA TRP A 92 -17.18 24.00 -7.15
C TRP A 92 -15.82 24.71 -7.20
N GLY A 93 -14.78 23.96 -7.58
CA GLY A 93 -13.41 24.46 -7.75
C GLY A 93 -13.29 25.58 -8.78
N TRP A 94 -14.10 25.55 -9.85
CA TRP A 94 -14.08 26.56 -10.92
C TRP A 94 -14.56 27.96 -10.48
N ASP A 95 -15.18 28.10 -9.31
CA ASP A 95 -15.54 29.37 -8.67
C ASP A 95 -15.24 29.34 -7.15
N HIS A 96 -14.15 28.67 -6.77
CA HIS A 96 -13.66 28.61 -5.40
C HIS A 96 -12.56 29.68 -5.18
N PRO A 97 -12.68 30.58 -4.20
CA PRO A 97 -11.78 31.73 -4.05
C PRO A 97 -10.33 31.36 -3.73
N SER A 98 -10.12 30.19 -3.12
CA SER A 98 -8.79 29.68 -2.75
C SER A 98 -8.18 28.72 -3.77
N VAL A 99 -8.85 28.48 -4.90
CA VAL A 99 -8.35 27.56 -5.94
C VAL A 99 -7.88 28.39 -7.13
N PRO A 100 -6.57 28.36 -7.46
CA PRO A 100 -6.07 29.01 -8.66
C PRO A 100 -6.70 28.40 -9.92
N ALA A 101 -6.99 29.22 -10.93
CA ALA A 101 -7.59 28.75 -12.19
C ALA A 101 -6.84 27.57 -12.86
N PRO A 102 -5.48 27.52 -12.85
CA PRO A 102 -4.75 26.36 -13.38
C PRO A 102 -4.99 25.04 -12.62
N CYS A 103 -5.48 25.11 -11.38
CA CYS A 103 -5.83 23.96 -10.55
C CYS A 103 -7.33 23.63 -10.59
N ALA A 104 -8.13 24.29 -11.43
CA ALA A 104 -9.58 24.09 -11.51
C ALA A 104 -10.05 23.67 -12.92
N ILE A 105 -9.14 23.21 -13.78
CA ILE A 105 -9.44 22.87 -15.18
C ILE A 105 -10.44 21.72 -15.25
N ASP A 106 -10.23 20.66 -14.47
CA ASP A 106 -11.13 19.49 -14.43
C ASP A 106 -12.52 19.85 -13.92
N ALA A 107 -12.62 20.76 -12.94
CA ALA A 107 -13.90 21.31 -12.48
C ALA A 107 -14.60 22.09 -13.60
N GLY A 108 -13.83 22.87 -14.39
CA GLY A 108 -14.33 23.58 -15.56
C GLY A 108 -14.91 22.63 -16.62
N LEU A 109 -14.29 21.49 -16.86
CA LEU A 109 -14.83 20.47 -17.78
C LEU A 109 -16.19 19.92 -17.30
N ALA A 110 -16.36 19.72 -15.99
CA ALA A 110 -17.65 19.33 -15.43
C ALA A 110 -18.70 20.44 -15.59
N ARG A 111 -18.31 21.72 -15.46
CA ARG A 111 -19.19 22.86 -15.76
C ARG A 111 -19.62 22.87 -17.23
N ASP A 112 -18.68 22.76 -18.16
CA ASP A 112 -18.95 22.71 -19.61
C ASP A 112 -19.88 21.54 -19.97
N PHE A 113 -19.71 20.40 -19.32
CA PHE A 113 -20.60 19.25 -19.46
C PHE A 113 -22.03 19.61 -19.04
N GLY A 114 -22.19 20.29 -17.91
CA GLY A 114 -23.47 20.74 -17.38
C GLY A 114 -24.15 21.82 -18.23
N GLU A 115 -23.39 22.81 -18.71
CA GLU A 115 -23.90 23.89 -19.56
C GLU A 115 -24.50 23.34 -20.86
N LYS A 116 -23.78 22.43 -21.54
CA LYS A 116 -24.25 21.77 -22.78
C LYS A 116 -25.54 20.97 -22.59
N ARG A 117 -25.91 20.68 -21.35
CA ARG A 117 -27.00 19.77 -20.97
C ARG A 117 -28.08 20.43 -20.11
N GLY A 118 -27.92 21.71 -19.77
CA GLY A 118 -28.86 22.43 -18.90
C GLY A 118 -28.92 21.90 -17.46
N LEU A 119 -27.81 21.37 -16.94
CA LEU A 119 -27.76 20.75 -15.61
C LEU A 119 -27.27 21.74 -14.54
N ALA A 120 -28.21 22.34 -13.80
CA ALA A 120 -27.92 23.37 -12.81
C ALA A 120 -26.93 22.93 -11.70
N GLN A 121 -26.86 21.64 -11.38
CA GLN A 121 -25.96 21.11 -10.35
C GLN A 121 -24.46 21.27 -10.69
N PHE A 122 -24.12 21.42 -11.97
CA PHE A 122 -22.73 21.62 -12.41
C PHE A 122 -22.38 23.09 -12.69
N THR A 123 -23.39 23.94 -12.85
CA THR A 123 -23.23 25.35 -13.25
C THR A 123 -23.54 26.33 -12.11
N THR A 124 -24.09 25.84 -11.00
CA THR A 124 -24.36 26.64 -9.81
C THR A 124 -23.18 26.53 -8.84
N ARG A 125 -22.59 27.67 -8.47
CA ARG A 125 -21.39 27.75 -7.60
C ARG A 125 -21.47 26.90 -6.34
N VAL A 126 -22.56 27.04 -5.57
CA VAL A 126 -22.80 26.30 -4.33
C VAL A 126 -24.14 25.60 -4.43
N ILE A 127 -24.16 24.30 -4.14
CA ILE A 127 -25.36 23.47 -4.22
C ILE A 127 -25.51 22.57 -3.00
N PRO A 128 -26.73 22.16 -2.63
CA PRO A 128 -26.93 21.04 -1.72
C PRO A 128 -26.26 19.78 -2.28
N CYS A 129 -25.49 19.09 -1.45
CA CYS A 129 -24.71 17.94 -1.88
C CYS A 129 -24.39 17.05 -0.69
N ASP A 130 -24.53 15.74 -0.87
CA ASP A 130 -24.02 14.73 0.04
C ASP A 130 -22.66 14.19 -0.46
N GLU A 131 -22.11 13.24 0.28
CA GLU A 131 -20.80 12.67 -0.03
C GLU A 131 -20.82 11.80 -1.30
N GLN A 132 -21.93 11.10 -1.56
CA GLN A 132 -22.08 10.27 -2.74
C GLN A 132 -22.10 11.12 -4.01
N THR A 133 -22.86 12.21 -3.99
CA THR A 133 -22.95 13.18 -5.09
C THR A 133 -21.62 13.92 -5.29
N ALA A 134 -20.87 14.20 -4.22
CA ALA A 134 -19.52 14.78 -4.33
C ALA A 134 -18.55 13.83 -5.07
N TRP A 135 -18.60 12.52 -4.79
CA TRP A 135 -17.84 11.52 -5.53
C TRP A 135 -18.29 11.41 -6.99
N ASP A 136 -19.59 11.57 -7.27
CA ASP A 136 -20.10 11.61 -8.65
C ASP A 136 -19.50 12.77 -9.45
N PHE A 137 -19.37 13.94 -8.83
CA PHE A 137 -18.73 15.10 -9.44
C PHE A 137 -17.24 14.86 -9.71
N ALA A 138 -16.52 14.29 -8.74
CA ALA A 138 -15.11 13.93 -8.91
C ALA A 138 -14.92 12.87 -10.01
N ALA A 139 -15.79 11.86 -10.05
CA ALA A 139 -15.76 10.81 -11.06
C ALA A 139 -15.97 11.40 -12.47
N LEU A 140 -17.00 12.24 -12.64
CA LEU A 140 -17.27 12.87 -13.93
C LEU A 140 -16.12 13.78 -14.36
N ALA A 141 -15.58 14.59 -13.45
CA ALA A 141 -14.45 15.47 -13.77
C ALA A 141 -13.22 14.68 -14.22
N MET A 142 -12.85 13.61 -13.49
CA MET A 142 -11.76 12.70 -13.86
C MET A 142 -11.99 12.07 -15.23
N HIS A 143 -13.22 11.62 -15.47
CA HIS A 143 -13.61 10.98 -16.73
C HIS A 143 -13.45 11.93 -17.92
N LEU A 144 -13.83 13.20 -17.75
CA LEU A 144 -13.76 14.22 -18.80
C LEU A 144 -12.33 14.70 -19.05
N SER A 145 -11.49 14.75 -18.02
CA SER A 145 -10.08 15.16 -18.14
C SER A 145 -9.15 14.04 -18.60
N GLY A 146 -9.57 12.78 -18.45
CA GLY A 146 -8.71 11.62 -18.64
C GLY A 146 -7.72 11.42 -17.49
N GLY A 147 -8.02 11.93 -16.29
CA GLY A 147 -7.18 11.77 -15.09
C GLY A 147 -6.96 10.31 -14.68
N GLU A 148 -6.00 10.08 -13.79
CA GLU A 148 -5.54 8.74 -13.35
C GLU A 148 -6.14 8.33 -11.99
N GLY A 149 -7.01 9.15 -11.43
CA GLY A 149 -7.75 8.84 -10.21
C GLY A 149 -8.27 10.10 -9.53
N ALA A 150 -8.91 9.91 -8.39
CA ALA A 150 -9.29 11.01 -7.51
C ALA A 150 -8.95 10.71 -6.05
N TYR A 151 -8.74 11.77 -5.29
CA TYR A 151 -8.42 11.72 -3.87
C TYR A 151 -9.28 12.71 -3.10
N ARG A 152 -9.58 12.37 -1.85
CA ARG A 152 -10.33 13.22 -0.92
C ARG A 152 -9.56 13.37 0.37
N GLY A 153 -9.52 14.58 0.90
CA GLY A 153 -8.89 14.85 2.19
C GLY A 153 -9.56 15.96 2.98
N PRO A 154 -9.28 16.06 4.30
CA PRO A 154 -9.74 17.18 5.11
C PRO A 154 -9.09 18.51 4.68
N ALA A 155 -9.89 19.56 4.60
CA ALA A 155 -9.47 20.94 4.37
C ALA A 155 -10.22 21.85 5.35
N GLY A 156 -9.66 22.01 6.55
CA GLY A 156 -10.35 22.65 7.67
C GLY A 156 -11.65 21.90 8.02
N PRO A 157 -12.82 22.58 8.09
CA PRO A 157 -14.11 21.93 8.37
C PRO A 157 -14.72 21.22 7.16
N THR A 158 -14.12 21.35 5.98
CA THR A 158 -14.63 20.78 4.73
C THR A 158 -13.80 19.60 4.26
N LEU A 159 -14.31 18.86 3.28
CA LEU A 159 -13.57 17.86 2.53
C LEU A 159 -13.26 18.40 1.14
N VAL A 160 -12.00 18.40 0.75
CA VAL A 160 -11.60 18.72 -0.63
C VAL A 160 -11.58 17.46 -1.47
N TYR A 161 -12.12 17.55 -2.67
CA TYR A 161 -12.13 16.49 -3.69
C TYR A 161 -11.28 16.93 -4.86
N MET A 162 -10.37 16.05 -5.27
CA MET A 162 -9.35 16.35 -6.26
C MET A 162 -9.19 15.20 -7.22
N THR A 163 -8.91 15.49 -8.49
CA THR A 163 -8.38 14.50 -9.43
C THR A 163 -6.87 14.61 -9.46
N PHE A 164 -6.20 13.52 -9.83
CA PHE A 164 -4.76 13.51 -10.02
C PHE A 164 -4.36 12.84 -11.34
N GLY A 165 -3.25 13.29 -11.91
CA GLY A 165 -2.63 12.73 -13.11
C GLY A 165 -1.66 11.59 -12.81
N THR A 166 -0.73 11.33 -13.74
CA THR A 166 0.25 10.26 -13.58
C THR A 166 1.09 10.44 -12.31
N VAL A 167 1.11 9.41 -11.47
CA VAL A 167 1.90 9.37 -10.25
C VAL A 167 3.36 9.09 -10.59
N THR A 168 4.25 9.94 -10.10
CA THR A 168 5.70 9.81 -10.21
C THR A 168 6.28 9.58 -8.82
N LEU A 169 7.19 8.62 -8.69
CA LEU A 169 7.96 8.43 -7.47
C LEU A 169 9.23 9.28 -7.56
N SER A 170 9.46 10.14 -6.58
CA SER A 170 10.71 10.87 -6.44
C SER A 170 11.38 10.53 -5.11
N ALA A 171 12.66 10.19 -5.18
CA ALA A 171 13.53 10.10 -4.03
C ALA A 171 14.23 11.46 -3.85
N ASP A 172 13.46 12.55 -3.66
CA ASP A 172 14.04 13.90 -3.62
C ASP A 172 14.50 14.35 -2.22
N GLN A 173 14.84 13.38 -1.38
CA GLN A 173 15.86 13.57 -0.36
C GLN A 173 16.81 12.38 -0.45
N PRO A 174 18.13 12.55 -0.24
CA PRO A 174 18.91 11.39 0.17
C PRO A 174 18.14 10.82 1.35
N ARG A 175 17.66 9.58 1.18
CA ARG A 175 17.15 8.74 2.26
C ARG A 175 18.04 9.11 3.44
N PRO A 176 17.54 9.65 4.58
CA PRO A 176 18.40 9.70 5.76
C PRO A 176 18.91 8.27 5.83
N LEU A 177 20.24 8.08 5.71
CA LEU A 177 20.84 6.75 5.75
C LEU A 177 20.06 6.05 6.83
N ARG A 178 19.24 5.05 6.46
CA ARG A 178 18.41 4.33 7.42
C ARG A 178 19.43 4.00 8.48
N GLN A 179 19.37 4.64 9.65
CA GLN A 179 20.40 4.43 10.64
C GLN A 179 20.32 2.94 10.84
N GLU A 180 21.35 2.23 10.36
CA GLU A 180 21.35 0.79 10.47
C GLU A 180 21.16 0.55 11.95
N LYS A 181 20.10 -0.19 12.28
CA LYS A 181 19.83 -0.50 13.67
C LYS A 181 21.05 -1.27 14.14
N ASP A 182 21.94 -0.57 14.84
CA ASP A 182 23.06 -1.18 15.48
C ASP A 182 22.52 -1.84 16.75
N PHE A 183 22.07 -3.08 16.59
CA PHE A 183 21.57 -3.88 17.71
C PHE A 183 22.65 -4.15 18.76
N SER A 184 23.94 -3.92 18.43
CA SER A 184 25.06 -4.03 19.36
C SER A 184 25.40 -2.74 20.10
N ALA A 185 24.76 -1.62 19.76
CA ALA A 185 25.09 -0.31 20.33
C ALA A 185 25.04 -0.32 21.86
N GLY A 186 26.18 -0.01 22.49
CA GLY A 186 26.32 0.05 23.95
C GLY A 186 26.40 -1.31 24.66
N LEU A 187 26.54 -2.42 23.92
CA LEU A 187 26.71 -3.76 24.50
C LEU A 187 28.14 -4.26 24.34
N GLU A 188 28.62 -5.00 25.34
CA GLU A 188 29.97 -5.57 25.35
C GLU A 188 29.98 -6.92 24.60
N PRO A 189 30.89 -7.12 23.63
CA PRO A 189 31.07 -8.42 22.97
C PRO A 189 31.43 -9.50 23.99
N VAL A 190 30.87 -10.70 23.81
CA VAL A 190 31.18 -11.87 24.66
C VAL A 190 31.37 -13.11 23.80
N ASP A 191 32.34 -13.95 24.18
CA ASP A 191 32.52 -15.26 23.57
C ASP A 191 31.51 -16.25 24.18
N ALA A 192 30.42 -16.50 23.47
CA ALA A 192 29.32 -17.37 23.89
C ALA A 192 28.81 -18.21 22.70
N PRO A 193 29.64 -19.13 22.16
CA PRO A 193 29.32 -19.86 20.94
C PRO A 193 28.11 -20.81 21.11
N ASP A 194 27.82 -21.24 22.34
CA ASP A 194 26.65 -22.05 22.64
C ASP A 194 25.33 -21.27 22.46
N VAL A 195 25.36 -19.96 22.68
CA VAL A 195 24.21 -19.05 22.45
C VAL A 195 23.94 -18.90 20.96
N ILE A 196 24.97 -18.65 20.14
CA ILE A 196 24.82 -18.62 18.67
C ILE A 196 24.33 -19.97 18.15
N ALA A 197 24.93 -21.07 18.61
CA ALA A 197 24.54 -22.42 18.19
C ALA A 197 23.09 -22.75 18.57
N HIS A 198 22.57 -22.20 19.68
CA HIS A 198 21.17 -22.35 20.06
C HIS A 198 20.24 -21.66 19.07
N VAL A 199 20.56 -20.42 18.67
CA VAL A 199 19.78 -19.67 17.66
C VAL A 199 19.87 -20.35 16.28
N HIS A 200 21.05 -20.82 15.88
CA HIS A 200 21.21 -21.53 14.60
C HIS A 200 20.31 -22.78 14.52
N ARG A 201 20.26 -23.60 15.57
CA ARG A 201 19.38 -24.79 15.57
C ARG A 201 17.91 -24.42 15.45
N TYR A 202 17.47 -23.35 16.13
CA TYR A 202 16.12 -22.81 15.96
C TYR A 202 15.86 -22.42 14.49
N CYS A 203 16.75 -21.64 13.89
CA CYS A 203 16.64 -21.22 12.49
C CYS A 203 16.59 -22.42 11.54
N GLU A 204 17.47 -23.41 11.72
CA GLU A 204 17.52 -24.62 10.88
C GLU A 204 16.22 -25.44 10.97
N GLU A 205 15.66 -25.64 12.16
CA GLU A 205 14.41 -26.37 12.35
C GLU A 205 13.22 -25.65 11.72
N ILE A 206 13.08 -24.33 11.92
CA ILE A 206 12.02 -23.54 11.29
C ILE A 206 12.20 -23.51 9.77
N HIS A 207 13.41 -23.27 9.29
CA HIS A 207 13.73 -23.22 7.87
C HIS A 207 13.40 -24.53 7.16
N ALA A 208 13.64 -25.68 7.80
CA ALA A 208 13.26 -26.99 7.27
C ALA A 208 11.74 -27.12 7.07
N ILE A 209 10.94 -26.66 8.04
CA ILE A 209 9.47 -26.68 7.95
C ILE A 209 8.98 -25.74 6.84
N GLU A 210 9.50 -24.51 6.80
CA GLU A 210 9.10 -23.52 5.80
C GLU A 210 9.49 -23.95 4.38
N ARG A 211 10.69 -24.52 4.18
CA ARG A 211 11.09 -25.10 2.88
C ARG A 211 10.17 -26.25 2.48
N ALA A 212 9.84 -27.14 3.40
CA ALA A 212 8.94 -28.25 3.12
C ALA A 212 7.54 -27.74 2.73
N HIS A 213 7.04 -26.68 3.37
CA HIS A 213 5.79 -26.03 2.98
C HIS A 213 5.88 -25.38 1.59
N ASN A 214 6.94 -24.60 1.32
CA ASN A 214 7.11 -23.84 0.08
C ASN A 214 7.43 -24.70 -1.15
N ALA A 215 7.90 -25.93 -0.97
CA ALA A 215 8.16 -26.87 -2.07
C ALA A 215 6.90 -27.56 -2.62
N LEU A 216 5.74 -27.33 -2.01
CA LEU A 216 4.49 -28.02 -2.32
C LEU A 216 3.69 -27.32 -3.44
N PRO A 217 2.94 -28.07 -4.29
CA PRO A 217 2.08 -27.46 -5.32
C PRO A 217 0.98 -26.56 -4.75
N GLU A 218 0.64 -25.51 -5.51
CA GLU A 218 -0.26 -24.41 -5.11
C GLU A 218 -1.71 -24.87 -4.87
N GLU A 219 -2.16 -25.97 -5.48
CA GLU A 219 -3.56 -26.39 -5.48
C GLU A 219 -4.09 -26.98 -4.15
N LEU A 220 -3.29 -26.97 -3.07
CA LEU A 220 -3.54 -27.75 -1.85
C LEU A 220 -3.41 -26.92 -0.54
N GLN A 221 -3.52 -25.60 -0.63
CA GLN A 221 -3.08 -24.64 0.41
C GLN A 221 -3.83 -24.60 1.76
N PRO A 222 -5.16 -24.78 1.89
CA PRO A 222 -5.86 -24.52 3.16
C PRO A 222 -5.48 -25.47 4.32
N ASP A 223 -5.35 -26.78 4.06
CA ASP A 223 -5.00 -27.78 5.09
C ASP A 223 -3.49 -27.76 5.44
N ARG A 224 -2.66 -27.17 4.57
CA ARG A 224 -1.19 -27.18 4.65
C ARG A 224 -0.61 -26.05 5.46
N PHE A 225 -1.24 -24.87 5.41
CA PHE A 225 -0.85 -23.75 6.27
C PHE A 225 -0.99 -24.17 7.74
N LYS A 226 -2.14 -24.76 8.10
CA LYS A 226 -2.37 -25.28 9.45
C LYS A 226 -1.32 -26.34 9.85
N ALA A 227 -1.05 -27.31 8.98
CA ALA A 227 -0.08 -28.37 9.28
C ALA A 227 1.35 -27.85 9.52
N ALA A 228 1.79 -26.83 8.78
CA ALA A 228 3.10 -26.24 8.98
C ALA A 228 3.15 -25.32 10.22
N ILE A 229 2.08 -24.59 10.54
CA ILE A 229 1.95 -23.89 11.83
C ILE A 229 1.98 -24.87 13.00
N ASP A 230 1.22 -25.97 12.91
CA ASP A 230 1.20 -27.05 13.92
C ASP A 230 2.60 -27.67 14.09
N ALA A 231 3.39 -27.78 13.00
CA ALA A 231 4.76 -28.29 13.04
C ALA A 231 5.77 -27.29 13.63
N GLN A 232 5.57 -25.98 13.44
CA GLN A 232 6.39 -24.94 14.05
C GLN A 232 6.15 -24.84 15.55
N GLN A 233 4.92 -25.07 16.03
CA GLN A 233 4.53 -24.91 17.44
C GLN A 233 5.47 -25.61 18.44
N PRO A 234 5.81 -26.91 18.31
CA PRO A 234 6.73 -27.57 19.24
C PRO A 234 8.18 -27.08 19.15
N VAL A 235 8.59 -26.52 18.01
CA VAL A 235 9.90 -25.87 17.86
C VAL A 235 9.90 -24.57 18.67
N TYR A 236 8.87 -23.74 18.49
CA TYR A 236 8.71 -22.51 19.26
C TYR A 236 8.68 -22.78 20.77
N GLU A 237 7.92 -23.77 21.24
CA GLU A 237 7.86 -24.14 22.67
C GLU A 237 9.20 -24.59 23.25
N ARG A 238 10.08 -25.16 22.42
CA ARG A 238 11.42 -25.61 22.83
C ARG A 238 12.40 -24.46 22.95
N TYR A 239 12.36 -23.52 21.99
CA TYR A 239 13.37 -22.48 21.85
C TYR A 239 12.96 -21.15 22.48
N TRP A 240 11.67 -20.83 22.55
CA TRP A 240 11.18 -19.55 23.07
C TRP A 240 10.70 -19.64 24.52
N ARG A 241 10.82 -18.54 25.25
CA ARG A 241 10.17 -18.33 26.55
C ARG A 241 9.79 -16.86 26.67
N ARG A 242 8.50 -16.56 26.66
CA ARG A 242 7.94 -15.23 26.94
C ARG A 242 6.65 -15.36 27.72
N ASP A 243 6.34 -14.31 28.47
CA ASP A 243 5.13 -14.21 29.28
C ASP A 243 3.90 -13.77 28.46
N ASP A 244 4.10 -13.31 27.21
CA ASP A 244 3.04 -12.98 26.26
C ASP A 244 2.77 -14.13 25.27
N ASP A 245 1.67 -14.08 24.51
CA ASP A 245 1.32 -15.05 23.46
C ASP A 245 1.85 -14.67 22.06
N TYR A 246 2.55 -13.54 21.96
CA TYR A 246 3.02 -12.95 20.70
C TYR A 246 4.15 -13.74 20.01
N TRP A 247 4.69 -14.78 20.65
CA TRP A 247 5.72 -15.65 20.07
C TRP A 247 5.18 -16.90 19.39
N ARG A 248 3.88 -17.21 19.47
CA ARG A 248 3.36 -18.41 18.82
C ARG A 248 3.44 -18.27 17.29
N PRO A 249 3.77 -19.36 16.56
CA PRO A 249 3.76 -19.32 15.10
C PRO A 249 2.38 -18.95 14.58
N CYS A 250 2.30 -17.88 13.81
CA CYS A 250 1.07 -17.39 13.18
C CYS A 250 1.23 -17.14 11.67
N SER A 251 2.42 -17.39 11.13
CA SER A 251 2.72 -17.20 9.71
C SER A 251 3.80 -18.20 9.24
N ILE A 252 3.86 -18.39 7.93
CA ILE A 252 4.91 -19.15 7.25
C ILE A 252 5.51 -18.20 6.24
N ALA A 253 6.83 -17.96 6.32
CA ALA A 253 7.46 -17.05 5.39
C ALA A 253 7.52 -17.68 3.99
N SER A 254 7.02 -16.95 2.98
CA SER A 254 7.15 -17.36 1.56
C SER A 254 8.60 -17.53 1.13
N HIS A 255 9.51 -16.88 1.86
CA HIS A 255 10.95 -17.03 1.79
C HIS A 255 11.46 -16.99 3.21
N SER A 256 12.02 -18.11 3.66
CA SER A 256 12.42 -18.27 5.05
C SER A 256 13.56 -17.33 5.41
N GLU A 257 13.29 -16.35 6.29
CA GLU A 257 14.32 -15.50 6.90
C GLU A 257 15.28 -16.30 7.81
N MET A 258 14.96 -17.58 8.04
CA MET A 258 15.73 -18.52 8.83
C MET A 258 16.77 -19.29 8.00
N ASP A 259 16.92 -18.99 6.69
CA ASP A 259 17.98 -19.56 5.85
C ASP A 259 19.35 -19.00 6.26
N LEU A 260 20.12 -19.79 7.01
CA LEU A 260 21.45 -19.39 7.46
C LEU A 260 22.42 -19.11 6.30
N SER A 261 22.19 -19.65 5.09
CA SER A 261 23.06 -19.36 3.94
C SER A 261 22.94 -17.91 3.44
N ALA A 262 21.86 -17.23 3.80
CA ALA A 262 21.63 -15.82 3.55
C ALA A 262 22.06 -14.91 4.73
N THR A 263 22.77 -15.46 5.72
CA THR A 263 23.18 -14.73 6.93
C THR A 263 24.69 -14.65 7.10
N THR A 264 25.18 -13.53 7.64
CA THR A 264 26.60 -13.29 7.92
C THR A 264 26.78 -12.50 9.24
N ASN A 265 28.02 -12.29 9.67
CA ASN A 265 28.37 -11.42 10.80
C ASN A 265 27.72 -11.77 12.15
N TRP A 266 27.50 -13.06 12.41
CA TRP A 266 26.99 -13.54 13.70
C TRP A 266 27.94 -13.18 14.85
N ARG A 267 27.42 -12.47 15.85
CA ARG A 267 28.15 -12.03 17.05
C ARG A 267 27.27 -12.10 18.27
N THR A 268 27.88 -12.27 19.44
CA THR A 268 27.17 -12.26 20.72
C THR A 268 27.66 -11.12 21.60
N PHE A 269 26.71 -10.47 22.27
CA PHE A 269 26.94 -9.37 23.18
C PHE A 269 26.23 -9.63 24.51
N SER A 270 26.80 -9.14 25.61
CA SER A 270 26.21 -9.24 26.94
C SER A 270 25.15 -8.16 27.14
N ARG A 271 23.98 -8.58 27.63
CA ARG A 271 22.92 -7.69 28.17
C ARG A 271 22.87 -7.71 29.71
N GLY A 272 23.80 -8.42 30.34
CA GLY A 272 23.85 -8.67 31.78
C GLY A 272 24.13 -10.16 32.09
N PRO A 273 24.21 -10.53 33.39
CA PRO A 273 24.48 -11.91 33.79
C PRO A 273 23.46 -12.89 33.20
N GLY A 274 23.93 -13.84 32.39
CA GLY A 274 23.09 -14.85 31.74
C GLY A 274 22.17 -14.31 30.63
N ARG A 275 22.32 -13.05 30.21
CA ARG A 275 21.50 -12.42 29.17
C ARG A 275 22.35 -11.99 28.00
N TYR A 276 21.91 -12.33 26.79
CA TYR A 276 22.69 -12.18 25.59
C TYR A 276 21.87 -11.52 24.49
N ARG A 277 22.57 -10.81 23.60
CA ARG A 277 22.08 -10.41 22.29
C ARG A 277 22.93 -11.07 21.22
N VAL A 278 22.29 -11.79 20.32
CA VAL A 278 22.92 -12.36 19.13
C VAL A 278 22.56 -11.49 17.94
N THR A 279 23.53 -10.83 17.31
CA THR A 279 23.31 -10.01 16.12
C THR A 279 23.82 -10.71 14.89
N TYR A 280 23.19 -10.47 13.74
CA TYR A 280 23.64 -10.96 12.44
C TYR A 280 23.13 -10.05 11.31
N THR A 281 23.70 -10.21 10.13
CA THR A 281 23.23 -9.55 8.91
C THR A 281 22.49 -10.56 8.06
N TYR A 282 21.27 -10.24 7.64
CA TYR A 282 20.51 -11.02 6.66
C TYR A 282 20.54 -10.30 5.30
N ALA A 283 20.93 -11.01 4.25
CA ALA A 283 21.08 -10.47 2.91
C ALA A 283 20.08 -11.11 1.94
N ARG A 284 19.25 -10.30 1.29
CA ARG A 284 18.30 -10.77 0.27
C ARG A 284 18.09 -9.73 -0.81
N ALA A 285 18.09 -10.17 -2.07
CA ALA A 285 17.84 -9.32 -3.24
C ALA A 285 18.72 -8.06 -3.29
N GLY A 286 19.98 -8.18 -2.85
CA GLY A 286 20.93 -7.07 -2.79
C GLY A 286 20.72 -6.08 -1.63
N LEU A 287 19.79 -6.38 -0.71
CA LEU A 287 19.56 -5.61 0.51
C LEU A 287 20.11 -6.37 1.71
N GLU A 288 20.98 -5.71 2.48
CA GLU A 288 21.43 -6.18 3.78
C GLU A 288 20.55 -5.56 4.88
N SER A 289 20.16 -6.37 5.86
CA SER A 289 19.34 -5.93 6.98
C SER A 289 19.94 -6.47 8.28
N PRO A 290 20.28 -5.61 9.26
CA PRO A 290 20.69 -6.08 10.58
C PRO A 290 19.51 -6.78 11.26
N ARG A 291 19.81 -7.82 12.02
CA ARG A 291 18.87 -8.62 12.79
C ARG A 291 19.48 -8.95 14.15
N ALA A 292 18.64 -9.21 15.14
CA ALA A 292 19.12 -9.75 16.40
C ALA A 292 18.09 -10.65 17.10
N TYR A 293 18.59 -11.53 17.95
CA TYR A 293 17.80 -12.26 18.94
C TYR A 293 18.29 -11.90 20.34
N ASP A 294 17.37 -11.66 21.25
CA ASP A 294 17.68 -11.65 22.68
C ASP A 294 17.50 -13.07 23.22
N VAL A 295 18.51 -13.56 23.93
CA VAL A 295 18.56 -14.92 24.47
C VAL A 295 18.95 -14.85 25.93
N ASP A 296 18.14 -15.48 26.79
CA ASP A 296 18.41 -15.57 28.23
C ASP A 296 18.73 -17.02 28.60
N ARG A 297 19.65 -17.19 29.54
CA ARG A 297 20.01 -18.48 30.14
C ARG A 297 19.21 -18.67 31.41
N PHE A 298 18.39 -19.72 31.43
CA PHE A 298 17.62 -20.18 32.57
C PHE A 298 18.24 -21.46 33.13
N ASP A 299 17.74 -21.92 34.29
CA ASP A 299 18.19 -23.15 34.94
C ASP A 299 18.01 -24.39 34.04
N ASP A 300 17.00 -24.37 33.16
CA ASP A 300 16.67 -25.43 32.21
C ASP A 300 17.16 -25.13 30.77
N GLY A 301 18.12 -24.23 30.64
CA GLY A 301 18.84 -23.94 29.40
C GLY A 301 18.53 -22.58 28.78
N LEU A 302 19.05 -22.37 27.56
CA LEU A 302 18.87 -21.13 26.81
C LEU A 302 17.47 -21.04 26.23
N ARG A 303 16.89 -19.83 26.21
CA ARG A 303 15.65 -19.53 25.51
C ARG A 303 15.76 -18.19 24.79
N ILE A 304 15.23 -18.13 23.57
CA ILE A 304 14.96 -16.89 22.84
C ILE A 304 13.82 -16.17 23.54
N ILE A 305 14.04 -14.92 23.87
CA ILE A 305 13.06 -14.06 24.54
C ILE A 305 12.58 -12.93 23.63
N ASP A 306 13.33 -12.58 22.57
CA ASP A 306 12.91 -11.58 21.60
C ASP A 306 13.59 -11.76 20.24
N SER A 307 12.98 -11.22 19.19
CA SER A 307 13.56 -11.10 17.84
C SER A 307 13.42 -9.67 17.35
N LEU A 308 14.53 -9.09 16.90
CA LEU A 308 14.64 -7.69 16.51
C LEU A 308 14.95 -7.58 15.01
N PHE A 309 14.18 -6.74 14.31
CA PHE A 309 14.21 -6.56 12.84
C PHE A 309 14.30 -5.10 12.39
#